data_AF-A0A257CCD7-F1
#
_entry.id   AF-A0A257CCD7-F1
#
_cell.length_a   1.000
_cell.length_b   1.000
_cell.length_c   1.000
_cell.angle_alpha   90.00
_cell.angle_beta   90.00
_cell.angle_gamma   90.00
#
_symmetry.space_group_name_H-M   'P 1'
#
loop_
_entity.id
_entity.type
_entity.pdbx_description
1 polymer ?
#
loop_
_entity_poly.entity_id
_entity_poly.type
_entity_poly.pdbx_seq_one_letter_code
_entity_poly.pdbx_strand_id
1 'polypeptide(L)' 'MLTLDEMLSRSLLTPEQHAEIGAWTRQARTPEAIMAMPEPLWRALSLASMLMNVDADLQQPPCFEHAEP' A
#
# COMPACT_ATOMS: atom_id res chain seq x y z
N MET A 1 -12.34 -3.31 -3.18
CA MET A 1 -10.99 -3.91 -3.17
C MET A 1 -10.09 -3.02 -4.02
N LEU A 2 -9.59 -1.92 -3.47
CA LEU A 2 -9.11 -0.74 -4.23
C LEU A 2 -7.90 -0.08 -3.53
N THR A 3 -6.81 -0.80 -3.31
CA THR A 3 -5.60 -0.25 -2.66
C THR A 3 -4.37 -0.25 -3.57
N LEU A 4 -4.18 -1.28 -4.42
CA LEU A 4 -3.00 -1.36 -5.29
C LEU A 4 -2.98 -0.28 -6.39
N ASP A 5 -4.13 -0.03 -7.00
CA ASP A 5 -4.31 0.99 -8.06
C ASP A 5 -4.12 2.41 -7.51
N GLU A 6 -4.68 2.69 -6.31
CA GLU A 6 -4.45 3.95 -5.58
C GLU A 6 -2.97 4.18 -5.24
N MET A 7 -2.26 3.12 -4.81
CA MET A 7 -0.81 3.20 -4.55
C MET A 7 -0.01 3.52 -5.82
N LEU A 8 -0.44 3.02 -6.98
CA LEU A 8 0.16 3.39 -8.27
C LEU A 8 -0.15 4.85 -8.62
N SER A 9 -1.41 5.30 -8.48
CA SER A 9 -1.80 6.68 -8.76
C SER A 9 -1.06 7.71 -7.89
N ARG A 10 -0.72 7.34 -6.65
CA ARG A 10 0.11 8.16 -5.75
C ARG A 10 1.62 8.03 -5.99
N SER A 11 2.03 7.32 -7.05
CA SER A 11 3.44 7.05 -7.38
C SER A 11 4.22 6.34 -6.25
N LEU A 12 3.53 5.60 -5.38
CA LEU A 12 4.12 4.82 -4.28
C LEU A 12 4.69 3.49 -4.77
N LEU A 13 4.15 2.97 -5.86
CA LEU A 13 4.61 1.78 -6.58
C LEU A 13 5.03 2.18 -7.99
N THR A 14 6.06 1.54 -8.52
CA THR A 14 6.36 1.64 -9.96
C THR A 14 5.33 0.85 -10.76
N PRO A 15 5.05 1.23 -12.02
CA PRO A 15 4.12 0.49 -12.89
C PRO A 15 4.52 -0.98 -13.05
N GLU A 16 5.82 -1.30 -13.04
CA GLU A 16 6.32 -2.67 -13.04
C GLU A 16 5.93 -3.41 -11.75
N GLN A 17 6.21 -2.85 -10.57
CA GLN A 17 5.83 -3.47 -9.29
C GLN A 17 4.31 -3.64 -9.17
N HIS A 18 3.52 -2.66 -9.63
CA HIS A 18 2.07 -2.77 -9.67
C HIS A 18 1.61 -3.93 -10.56
N ALA A 19 2.21 -4.07 -11.75
CA ALA A 19 1.88 -5.16 -12.66
C ALA A 19 2.25 -6.53 -12.07
N GLU A 20 3.42 -6.65 -11.42
CA GLU A 20 3.87 -7.90 -10.79
C GLU A 20 3.00 -8.27 -9.59
N ILE A 21 2.72 -7.33 -8.67
CA ILE A 21 1.86 -7.58 -7.51
C ILE A 21 0.44 -7.89 -7.99
N GLY A 22 -0.09 -7.14 -8.95
CA GLY A 22 -1.43 -7.35 -9.50
C GLY A 22 -1.58 -8.70 -10.21
N ALA A 23 -0.57 -9.11 -10.96
CA ALA A 23 -0.52 -10.44 -11.58
C ALA A 23 -0.40 -11.54 -10.53
N TRP A 24 0.41 -11.34 -9.49
CA TRP A 24 0.54 -12.28 -8.38
C TRP A 24 -0.76 -12.41 -7.62
N THR A 25 -1.40 -11.32 -7.17
CA THR A 25 -2.68 -11.37 -6.45
C THR A 25 -3.79 -11.99 -7.29
N ARG A 26 -3.80 -11.80 -8.61
CA ARG A 26 -4.76 -12.47 -9.51
C ARG A 26 -4.57 -13.98 -9.57
N GLN A 27 -3.32 -14.45 -9.52
CA GLN A 27 -2.99 -15.88 -9.50
C GLN A 27 -3.14 -16.48 -8.09
N ALA A 28 -2.73 -15.73 -7.06
CA ALA A 28 -2.77 -16.09 -5.65
C ALA A 28 -4.16 -15.83 -5.04
N ARG A 29 -5.20 -16.47 -5.60
CA ARG A 29 -6.54 -16.51 -5.02
C ARG A 29 -6.67 -17.53 -3.89
N THR A 30 -5.64 -18.32 -3.65
CA THR A 30 -5.59 -19.30 -2.58
C THR A 30 -4.64 -18.82 -1.46
N PRO A 31 -4.95 -19.10 -0.19
CA PRO A 31 -4.14 -18.69 0.95
C PRO A 31 -2.69 -19.21 0.87
N GLU A 32 -2.48 -20.41 0.33
CA GLU A 32 -1.15 -20.98 0.10
C GLU A 32 -0.31 -20.16 -0.89
N ALA A 33 -0.93 -19.61 -1.93
CA ALA A 33 -0.24 -18.76 -2.89
C ALA A 33 0.05 -17.35 -2.35
N ILE A 34 -0.76 -16.88 -1.39
CA ILE A 34 -0.45 -15.65 -0.63
C ILE A 34 0.75 -15.90 0.28
N MET A 35 0.86 -17.08 0.91
CA MET A 35 2.04 -17.45 1.70
C MET A 35 3.30 -17.63 0.85
N ALA A 36 3.15 -18.07 -0.40
CA ALA A 36 4.27 -18.19 -1.35
C ALA A 36 4.74 -16.84 -1.94
N MET A 37 4.22 -15.71 -1.45
CA MET A 37 4.53 -14.41 -2.01
C MET A 37 6.03 -14.09 -1.94
N PRO A 38 6.66 -13.70 -3.06
CA PRO A 38 8.06 -13.29 -3.10
C PRO A 38 8.35 -12.12 -2.14
N GLU A 39 9.45 -12.21 -1.40
CA GLU A 39 9.99 -11.13 -0.57
C GLU A 39 10.01 -9.75 -1.27
N PRO A 40 10.43 -9.59 -2.54
CA PRO A 40 10.42 -8.28 -3.19
C PRO A 40 9.01 -7.69 -3.34
N LEU A 41 7.99 -8.51 -3.65
CA LEU A 41 6.60 -8.05 -3.74
C LEU A 41 6.05 -7.65 -2.37
N TRP A 42 6.41 -8.41 -1.32
CA TRP A 42 6.00 -8.09 0.04
C TRP A 42 6.66 -6.83 0.59
N ARG A 43 7.95 -6.62 0.26
CA ARG A 43 8.66 -5.37 0.58
C ARG A 43 8.04 -4.17 -0.11
N ALA A 44 7.69 -4.30 -1.39
CA ALA A 44 7.03 -3.26 -2.16
C ALA A 44 5.68 -2.87 -1.55
N LEU A 45 4.85 -3.87 -1.20
CA LEU A 45 3.56 -3.65 -0.56
C LEU A 45 3.71 -3.00 0.83
N SER A 46 4.66 -3.46 1.64
CA SER A 46 4.94 -2.91 2.96
C SER A 46 5.41 -1.45 2.89
N LEU A 47 6.30 -1.13 1.94
CA LEU A 47 6.75 0.25 1.68
C LEU A 47 5.60 1.15 1.24
N ALA A 48 4.80 0.69 0.28
CA ALA A 48 3.64 1.46 -0.19
C ALA A 48 2.62 1.70 0.93
N SER A 49 2.41 0.72 1.80
CA SER A 49 1.54 0.84 2.98
C SER A 49 2.08 1.85 4.00
N MET A 50 3.39 1.84 4.29
CA MET A 50 4.01 2.85 5.15
C MET A 50 3.90 4.25 4.56
N LEU A 51 4.20 4.42 3.26
CA LEU A 51 4.12 5.71 2.60
C LEU A 51 2.69 6.24 2.56
N MET A 52 1.69 5.37 2.37
CA MET A 52 0.28 5.74 2.43
C MET A 52 -0.15 6.17 3.84
N ASN A 53 0.37 5.54 4.89
CA ASN A 53 0.13 5.98 6.27
C ASN A 53 0.80 7.34 6.56
N VAL A 54 1.97 7.60 6.00
CA VAL A 54 2.65 8.91 6.11
C VAL A 54 1.89 9.98 5.34
N ASP A 55 1.38 9.68 4.14
CA ASP A 55 0.51 10.56 3.36
C ASP A 55 -0.79 10.86 4.12
N ALA A 56 -1.41 9.84 4.72
CA ALA A 56 -2.61 10.02 5.55
C ALA A 56 -2.36 10.88 6.80
N ASP A 57 -1.20 10.73 7.45
CA ASP A 57 -0.77 11.58 8.57
C ASP A 57 -0.56 13.05 8.14
N LEU A 58 0.08 13.26 6.99
CA LEU A 58 0.28 14.59 6.39
C LEU A 58 -1.03 15.26 5.96
N GLN A 59 -2.01 14.46 5.51
CA GLN A 59 -3.34 14.95 5.12
C GLN A 59 -4.30 15.13 6.30
N GLN A 60 -3.94 14.61 7.48
CA GLN A 60 -4.70 14.90 8.68
C GLN A 60 -4.42 16.36 9.05
N PRO A 61 -5.44 17.25 9.15
CA PRO A 61 -5.21 18.56 9.71
C PRO A 61 -4.52 18.37 11.06
N PRO A 62 -3.47 19.16 11.39
CA PRO A 62 -2.86 19.06 12.71
C PRO A 62 -4.02 19.16 13.69
N CYS A 63 -4.22 18.11 14.49
CA CYS A 63 -5.23 18.13 15.52
C CYS A 63 -4.73 19.13 16.56
N PHE A 64 -4.94 20.42 16.28
CA PHE A 64 -5.10 21.44 17.29
C PHE A 64 -6.37 21.04 18.04
N GLU A 65 -6.25 19.99 18.86
CA GLU A 65 -7.16 19.80 19.97
C GLU A 65 -6.91 21.01 20.86
N HIS A 66 -7.77 21.99 20.60
CA HIS A 66 -8.19 23.07 21.45
C HIS A 66 -7.63 22.99 22.87
N ALA A 67 -6.89 24.03 23.24
CA ALA A 67 -6.81 24.46 24.61
C ALA A 67 -8.24 24.56 25.18
N GLU A 68 -8.60 23.71 26.12
CA GLU A 68 -9.81 23.89 26.91
C GLU A 68 -9.51 24.72 28.17
N PRO A 69 -10.41 25.65 28.57
CA PRO A 69 -10.19 26.74 29.53
C PRO A 69 -10.17 26.34 31.01
#